data_AF-A0A8I6S984-F1
#
_entry.id   AF-A0A8I6S984-F1
#
_cell.length_a   1.000
_cell.length_b   1.000
_cell.length_c   1.000
_cell.angle_alpha   90.00
_cell.angle_beta   90.00
_cell.angle_gamma   90.00
#
_symmetry.space_group_name_H-M   'P 1'
#
loop_
_entity.id
_entity.type
_entity.pdbx_description
1 polymer ?
#
loop_
_entity_poly.entity_id
_entity_poly.type
_entity_poly.pdbx_seq_one_letter_code
_entity_poly.pdbx_strand_id
1 'polypeptide(L)'
;MSSELIGELGQVGLTIGQPRQRQMDDDGDKDVDLLSDVSSPHQSERKKPRYSNHKPKKFRSAWMMFDIFKDWLRPHASPEFATCIVCCRVIKAGKSELEKHATGKRHLRMLKIHKGGGQNSESKEASVENVENDSNSDSNFGGKVDHHCKGDSVDSSQNSADLLCEEPVISKAVVTRPAPHWKATAIVNGHVTKLDLNGYKGRYVILVFYCNDFSKVCSSEITALSDRLGEFRSLKTEIVACSTDSHLAHLVWVKTPRGEGGVANPKIPLLADPNHSIAKDYGVYLSEKGHALRSHFVIDRRGILRHMAVNDSLVGRGTDELLRLLYAFQCVDDTDEPLVADWTPNTMEDEEMPKKVP
;
A
#
# COMPACT_ATOMS: atom_id res chain seq x y z
N MET A 1 -43.42 -20.21 -56.75
CA MET A 1 -42.52 -21.29 -57.20
C MET A 1 -41.10 -20.83 -56.90
N SER A 2 -40.27 -21.42 -56.05
CA SER A 2 -40.35 -22.53 -55.10
C SER A 2 -39.13 -22.38 -54.16
N SER A 3 -39.23 -22.88 -52.91
CA SER A 3 -38.22 -23.61 -52.09
C SER A 3 -36.71 -23.39 -52.34
N GLU A 4 -35.77 -23.47 -51.40
CA GLU A 4 -35.63 -23.88 -49.99
C GLU A 4 -34.12 -23.73 -49.70
N LEU A 5 -33.73 -23.35 -48.48
CA LEU A 5 -32.66 -24.00 -47.70
C LEU A 5 -32.47 -23.28 -46.36
N ILE A 6 -32.88 -23.98 -45.30
CA ILE A 6 -32.72 -23.66 -43.88
C ILE A 6 -31.53 -24.48 -43.35
N GLY A 7 -30.70 -23.88 -42.49
CA GLY A 7 -29.63 -24.54 -41.75
C GLY A 7 -29.43 -23.93 -40.36
N GLU A 8 -30.08 -24.57 -39.38
CA GLU A 8 -29.75 -24.76 -37.95
C GLU A 8 -29.17 -23.61 -37.09
N LEU A 9 -30.00 -23.13 -36.16
CA LEU A 9 -29.61 -22.52 -34.88
C LEU A 9 -30.10 -23.40 -33.72
N GLY A 10 -29.18 -23.96 -32.95
CA GLY A 10 -29.48 -24.74 -31.74
C GLY A 10 -29.72 -23.84 -30.52
N GLN A 11 -30.92 -23.91 -29.96
CA GLN A 11 -31.25 -23.50 -28.59
C GLN A 11 -31.07 -24.71 -27.65
N VAL A 12 -30.47 -24.50 -26.47
CA VAL A 12 -30.57 -25.44 -25.36
C VAL A 12 -30.94 -24.67 -24.09
N GLY A 13 -32.08 -25.06 -23.52
CA GLY A 13 -32.75 -24.39 -22.42
C GLY A 13 -32.13 -24.65 -21.04
N LEU A 14 -32.28 -23.66 -20.17
CA LEU A 14 -32.01 -23.73 -18.73
C LEU A 14 -33.20 -24.37 -18.03
N THR A 15 -32.98 -25.48 -17.33
CA THR A 15 -33.94 -26.09 -16.39
C THR A 15 -33.50 -25.85 -14.96
N ILE A 16 -34.46 -25.43 -14.13
CA ILE A 16 -34.33 -25.09 -12.71
C ILE A 16 -34.52 -26.37 -11.89
N GLY A 17 -33.54 -26.73 -11.05
CA GLY A 17 -33.61 -27.88 -10.13
C GLY A 17 -33.85 -27.46 -8.68
N GLN A 18 -34.90 -28.01 -8.05
CA GLN A 18 -35.25 -27.87 -6.63
C GLN A 18 -34.35 -28.73 -5.70
N PRO A 19 -34.23 -28.39 -4.40
CA PRO A 19 -33.42 -29.16 -3.45
C PRO A 19 -34.20 -30.34 -2.83
N ARG A 20 -33.54 -31.50 -2.69
CA ARG A 20 -34.05 -32.67 -1.95
C ARG A 20 -33.54 -32.67 -0.51
N GLN A 21 -34.46 -32.76 0.45
CA GLN A 21 -34.21 -33.12 1.85
C GLN A 21 -33.73 -34.58 1.97
N ARG A 22 -32.87 -34.88 2.96
CA ARG A 22 -32.66 -36.24 3.47
C ARG A 22 -32.97 -36.27 4.97
N GLN A 23 -33.75 -37.29 5.33
CA GLN A 23 -34.15 -37.69 6.67
C GLN A 23 -32.96 -38.18 7.50
N MET A 24 -33.06 -37.91 8.80
CA MET A 24 -32.36 -38.58 9.88
C MET A 24 -33.09 -39.89 10.19
N ASP A 25 -32.35 -40.96 10.45
CA ASP A 25 -32.82 -42.10 11.23
C ASP A 25 -31.73 -42.53 12.22
N ASP A 26 -32.21 -42.91 13.39
CA ASP A 26 -31.59 -43.23 14.68
C ASP A 26 -31.27 -44.74 14.78
N ASP A 27 -30.77 -45.17 15.95
CA ASP A 27 -30.45 -46.53 16.42
C ASP A 27 -28.98 -46.96 16.22
N GLY A 28 -28.26 -47.50 17.20
CA GLY A 28 -28.62 -48.02 18.51
C GLY A 28 -27.49 -48.95 18.97
N ASP A 29 -27.08 -48.74 20.21
CA ASP A 29 -26.01 -49.34 21.01
C ASP A 29 -26.08 -50.88 21.14
N LYS A 30 -24.94 -51.61 21.06
CA LYS A 30 -24.66 -52.92 21.72
C LYS A 30 -23.16 -53.26 21.75
N ASP A 31 -22.58 -53.24 22.96
CA ASP A 31 -21.36 -53.94 23.36
C ASP A 31 -21.58 -55.46 23.51
N VAL A 32 -20.57 -56.27 23.15
CA VAL A 32 -20.22 -57.55 23.80
C VAL A 32 -18.78 -57.96 23.47
N ASP A 33 -17.99 -58.15 24.52
CA ASP A 33 -16.64 -58.73 24.55
C ASP A 33 -16.58 -60.17 24.01
N LEU A 34 -15.44 -60.56 23.39
CA LEU A 34 -14.84 -61.90 23.47
C LEU A 34 -13.40 -61.90 22.92
N LEU A 35 -12.46 -62.36 23.75
CA LEU A 35 -11.03 -62.52 23.51
C LEU A 35 -10.68 -63.80 22.71
N SER A 36 -9.45 -63.78 22.16
CA SER A 36 -8.60 -64.86 21.61
C SER A 36 -9.01 -65.53 20.28
N ASP A 37 -8.24 -65.33 19.20
CA ASP A 37 -7.05 -66.15 18.93
C ASP A 37 -6.25 -65.68 17.69
N VAL A 38 -4.98 -66.05 17.70
CA VAL A 38 -3.86 -65.64 16.83
C VAL A 38 -3.96 -66.22 15.42
N SER A 39 -3.72 -65.40 14.38
CA SER A 39 -2.91 -65.74 13.17
C SER A 39 -2.76 -64.54 12.22
N SER A 40 -1.51 -64.14 11.95
CA SER A 40 -1.08 -63.03 11.09
C SER A 40 -1.19 -63.36 9.59
N PRO A 41 -1.40 -62.37 8.70
CA PRO A 41 -0.34 -62.11 7.72
C PRO A 41 -0.10 -60.62 7.37
N HIS A 42 1.19 -60.31 7.20
CA HIS A 42 1.78 -59.22 6.40
C HIS A 42 1.25 -57.78 6.55
N GLN A 43 1.77 -57.08 7.57
CA GLN A 43 1.94 -55.63 7.50
C GLN A 43 3.31 -55.30 6.89
N SER A 44 3.31 -54.52 5.82
CA SER A 44 4.51 -53.88 5.30
C SER A 44 5.06 -52.92 6.36
N GLU A 45 6.31 -53.15 6.77
CA GLU A 45 7.01 -52.27 7.70
C GLU A 45 7.12 -50.86 7.12
N ARG A 46 6.26 -49.95 7.58
CA ARG A 46 6.49 -48.51 7.42
C ARG A 46 7.74 -48.18 8.24
N LYS A 47 8.87 -48.01 7.55
CA LYS A 47 10.12 -47.50 8.12
C LYS A 47 9.81 -46.25 8.95
N LYS A 48 10.00 -46.32 10.27
CA LYS A 48 9.97 -45.16 11.16
C LYS A 48 10.91 -44.09 10.59
N PRO A 49 10.51 -42.80 10.52
CA PRO A 49 11.41 -41.76 10.02
C PRO A 49 12.64 -41.75 10.93
N ARG A 50 13.82 -41.93 10.34
CA ARG A 50 15.08 -41.69 11.03
C ARG A 50 15.10 -40.21 11.40
N TYR A 51 14.88 -39.89 12.68
CA TYR A 51 15.25 -38.58 13.21
C TYR A 51 16.77 -38.48 13.04
N SER A 52 17.20 -37.65 12.10
CA SER A 52 18.62 -37.33 11.99
C SER A 52 18.96 -36.52 13.23
N ASN A 53 19.89 -37.02 14.04
CA ASN A 53 20.48 -36.30 15.18
C ASN A 53 21.41 -35.18 14.69
N HIS A 54 21.02 -34.45 13.65
CA HIS A 54 21.78 -33.29 13.19
C HIS A 54 21.46 -32.15 14.13
N LYS A 55 22.40 -31.89 15.05
CA LYS A 55 22.43 -30.65 15.83
C LYS A 55 22.22 -29.48 14.84
N PRO A 56 21.27 -28.58 15.12
CA PRO A 56 21.00 -27.45 14.26
C PRO A 56 22.31 -26.67 14.05
N LYS A 57 22.61 -26.39 12.77
CA LYS A 57 23.81 -25.63 12.41
C LYS A 57 23.64 -24.22 12.98
N LYS A 58 24.62 -23.81 13.78
CA LYS A 58 24.68 -22.46 14.34
C LYS A 58 25.35 -21.51 13.35
N PHE A 59 24.91 -20.26 13.35
CA PHE A 59 25.51 -19.18 12.59
C PHE A 59 26.98 -19.03 12.96
N ARG A 60 27.81 -18.83 11.94
CA ARG A 60 29.24 -18.57 12.10
C ARG A 60 29.52 -17.18 11.56
N SER A 61 29.94 -16.25 12.43
CA SER A 61 30.22 -14.87 12.03
C SER A 61 31.24 -14.76 10.91
N ALA A 62 32.18 -15.71 10.81
CA ALA A 62 33.14 -15.80 9.70
C ALA A 62 32.48 -15.88 8.30
N TRP A 63 31.22 -16.34 8.20
CA TRP A 63 30.49 -16.35 6.93
C TRP A 63 30.23 -14.95 6.38
N MET A 64 30.11 -13.93 7.23
CA MET A 64 29.91 -12.54 6.79
C MET A 64 31.10 -11.99 5.98
N MET A 65 32.26 -12.63 6.08
CA MET A 65 33.48 -12.25 5.36
C MET A 65 33.55 -12.84 3.96
N PHE A 66 32.69 -13.80 3.61
CA PHE A 66 32.66 -14.36 2.26
C PHE A 66 31.97 -13.40 1.31
N ASP A 67 32.57 -13.14 0.15
CA ASP A 67 32.05 -12.19 -0.86
C ASP A 67 30.57 -12.44 -1.24
N ILE A 68 30.14 -13.70 -1.24
CA ILE A 68 28.76 -14.09 -1.56
C ILE A 68 27.74 -13.68 -0.48
N PHE A 69 28.20 -13.46 0.75
CA PHE A 69 27.38 -13.13 1.92
C PHE A 69 27.66 -11.73 2.47
N LYS A 70 28.76 -11.14 2.01
CA LYS A 70 29.21 -9.80 2.34
C LYS A 70 28.12 -8.79 1.96
N ASP A 71 28.00 -7.73 2.75
CA ASP A 71 27.09 -6.60 2.55
C ASP A 71 25.58 -6.90 2.70
N TRP A 72 25.16 -8.15 2.98
CA TRP A 72 23.74 -8.42 3.21
C TRP A 72 23.40 -9.41 4.32
N LEU A 73 24.33 -10.25 4.76
CA LEU A 73 24.10 -11.25 5.81
C LEU A 73 24.44 -10.69 7.20
N ARG A 74 23.54 -10.92 8.16
CA ARG A 74 23.72 -10.55 9.58
C ARG A 74 23.34 -11.71 10.51
N PRO A 75 23.94 -11.79 11.71
CA PRO A 75 23.49 -12.72 12.75
C PRO A 75 22.07 -12.37 13.20
N HIS A 76 21.31 -13.38 13.61
CA HIS A 76 20.00 -13.20 14.24
C HIS A 76 20.13 -13.49 15.75
N ALA A 77 19.24 -12.95 16.59
CA ALA A 77 19.25 -13.17 18.04
C ALA A 77 19.30 -14.66 18.43
N SER A 78 18.54 -15.48 17.70
CA SER A 78 18.64 -16.94 17.78
C SER A 78 19.80 -17.48 16.92
N PRO A 79 20.77 -18.23 17.48
CA PRO A 79 21.99 -18.65 16.78
C PRO A 79 21.75 -19.66 15.65
N GLU A 80 20.54 -20.21 15.54
CA GLU A 80 20.12 -21.12 14.47
C GLU A 80 19.65 -20.38 13.22
N PHE A 81 19.65 -19.05 13.25
CA PHE A 81 19.17 -18.20 12.17
C PHE A 81 20.14 -17.06 11.84
N ALA A 82 19.92 -16.47 10.68
CA ALA A 82 20.60 -15.29 10.17
C ALA A 82 19.59 -14.39 9.48
N THR A 83 19.86 -13.10 9.42
CA THR A 83 18.99 -12.10 8.80
C THR A 83 19.63 -11.58 7.52
N CYS A 84 18.87 -11.51 6.43
CA CYS A 84 19.25 -10.77 5.24
C CYS A 84 18.70 -9.35 5.33
N ILE A 85 19.56 -8.33 5.38
CA ILE A 85 19.14 -6.91 5.49
C ILE A 85 18.50 -6.40 4.20
N VAL A 86 19.00 -6.88 3.05
CA VAL A 86 18.48 -6.52 1.72
C VAL A 86 17.02 -6.97 1.53
N CYS A 87 16.61 -8.08 2.13
CA CYS A 87 15.26 -8.64 1.98
C CYS A 87 14.42 -8.64 3.26
N CYS A 88 15.00 -8.23 4.38
CA CYS A 88 14.46 -8.34 5.73
C CYS A 88 13.98 -9.77 6.06
N ARG A 89 14.71 -10.81 5.62
CA ARG A 89 14.28 -12.21 5.79
C ARG A 89 15.15 -12.94 6.82
N VAL A 90 14.50 -13.61 7.77
CA VAL A 90 15.14 -14.59 8.66
C VAL A 90 15.32 -15.93 7.92
N ILE A 91 16.55 -16.45 7.93
CA ILE A 91 17.00 -17.63 7.19
C ILE A 91 17.66 -18.58 8.18
N LYS A 92 17.45 -19.91 8.04
CA LYS A 92 18.17 -20.89 8.86
C LYS A 92 19.69 -20.78 8.65
N ALA A 93 20.45 -20.83 9.73
CA ALA A 93 21.90 -20.62 9.76
C ALA A 93 22.70 -21.83 9.25
N GLY A 94 22.51 -22.16 7.97
CA GLY A 94 23.33 -23.12 7.24
C GLY A 94 23.85 -22.51 5.94
N LYS A 95 25.14 -22.76 5.64
CA LYS A 95 25.80 -22.18 4.45
C LYS A 95 25.02 -22.43 3.15
N SER A 96 24.44 -23.61 2.98
CA SER A 96 23.65 -23.96 1.79
C SER A 96 22.33 -23.18 1.72
N GLU A 97 21.66 -22.99 2.86
CA GLU A 97 20.44 -22.20 2.98
C GLU A 97 20.68 -20.73 2.65
N LEU A 98 21.83 -20.21 3.07
CA LEU A 98 22.28 -18.85 2.77
C LEU A 98 22.67 -18.69 1.29
N GLU A 99 23.40 -19.64 0.69
CA GLU A 99 23.70 -19.65 -0.76
C GLU A 99 22.43 -19.71 -1.61
N LYS A 100 21.46 -20.53 -1.22
CA LYS A 100 20.14 -20.59 -1.86
C LYS A 100 19.37 -19.29 -1.72
N HIS A 101 19.51 -18.60 -0.59
CA HIS A 101 18.92 -17.28 -0.42
C HIS A 101 19.57 -16.24 -1.34
N ALA A 102 20.91 -16.20 -1.38
CA ALA A 102 21.71 -15.25 -2.16
C ALA A 102 21.34 -15.26 -3.66
N THR A 103 21.09 -16.46 -4.19
CA THR A 103 20.70 -16.68 -5.59
C THR A 103 19.18 -16.56 -5.84
N GLY A 104 18.40 -16.31 -4.78
CA GLY A 104 16.95 -16.22 -4.85
C GLY A 104 16.47 -14.98 -5.60
N LYS A 105 15.43 -15.12 -6.42
CA LYS A 105 14.85 -14.03 -7.23
C LYS A 105 14.48 -12.79 -6.41
N ARG A 106 13.98 -12.96 -5.18
CA ARG A 106 13.67 -11.85 -4.27
C ARG A 106 14.94 -11.14 -3.81
N HIS A 107 15.95 -11.90 -3.40
CA HIS A 107 17.24 -11.38 -2.98
C HIS A 107 17.92 -10.57 -4.08
N LEU A 108 18.12 -11.16 -5.25
CA LEU A 108 18.78 -10.49 -6.38
C LEU A 108 18.03 -9.23 -6.83
N ARG A 109 16.70 -9.22 -6.73
CA ARG A 109 15.89 -8.03 -7.07
C ARG A 109 16.11 -6.92 -6.06
N MET A 110 16.00 -7.21 -4.77
CA MET A 110 16.19 -6.22 -3.72
C MET A 110 17.63 -5.70 -3.69
N LEU A 111 18.62 -6.56 -3.98
CA LEU A 111 20.03 -6.17 -4.04
C LEU A 111 20.30 -5.14 -5.14
N LYS A 112 19.60 -5.23 -6.28
CA LYS A 112 19.67 -4.22 -7.36
C LYS A 112 19.11 -2.87 -6.94
N ILE A 113 18.01 -2.86 -6.19
CA ILE A 113 17.40 -1.63 -5.64
C ILE A 113 18.37 -1.00 -4.64
N HIS A 114 18.94 -1.82 -3.75
CA HIS A 114 19.89 -1.39 -2.72
C HIS A 114 21.16 -0.75 -3.32
N LYS A 115 21.67 -1.27 -4.45
CA LYS A 115 22.87 -0.76 -5.13
C LYS A 115 22.60 0.38 -6.12
N GLY A 116 21.36 0.61 -6.53
CA GLY A 116 20.99 1.57 -7.58
C GLY A 116 20.63 2.99 -7.09
N GLY A 117 20.73 3.27 -5.78
CA GLY A 117 20.38 4.55 -5.18
C GLY A 117 21.42 5.67 -5.30
N GLY A 118 22.52 5.45 -6.02
CA GLY A 118 23.57 6.44 -6.23
C GLY A 118 24.03 6.47 -7.68
N GLN A 119 24.04 7.68 -8.26
CA GLN A 119 24.48 8.06 -9.61
C GLN A 119 23.37 8.11 -10.68
N ASN A 120 22.92 9.34 -10.95
CA ASN A 120 22.77 9.87 -12.31
C ASN A 120 22.82 11.41 -12.24
N SER A 121 24.04 11.95 -12.22
CA SER A 121 24.33 13.31 -12.64
C SER A 121 25.06 13.21 -13.98
N GLU A 122 24.37 13.42 -15.08
CA GLU A 122 25.01 13.82 -16.32
C GLU A 122 24.08 14.72 -17.13
N SER A 123 24.61 15.92 -17.31
CA SER A 123 24.12 17.12 -17.96
C SER A 123 23.69 16.94 -19.41
N LYS A 124 22.60 17.61 -19.80
CA LYS A 124 22.51 18.25 -21.11
C LYS A 124 21.92 19.65 -20.95
N GLU A 125 22.80 20.62 -21.12
CA GLU A 125 22.50 22.03 -21.38
C GLU A 125 21.68 22.16 -22.67
N ALA A 126 20.64 22.98 -22.63
CA ALA A 126 20.07 23.60 -23.81
C ALA A 126 19.74 25.06 -23.46
N SER A 127 20.58 25.93 -24.00
CA SER A 127 20.54 27.39 -24.00
C SER A 127 19.28 27.94 -24.70
N VAL A 128 18.51 28.79 -24.03
CA VAL A 128 17.77 29.90 -24.66
C VAL A 128 17.55 31.01 -23.62
N GLU A 129 18.31 32.10 -23.72
CA GLU A 129 17.91 33.42 -23.23
C GLU A 129 18.19 34.43 -24.34
N ASN A 130 17.16 35.23 -24.68
CA ASN A 130 17.19 36.67 -24.93
C ASN A 130 15.93 37.09 -25.67
N VAL A 131 14.99 37.73 -24.96
CA VAL A 131 14.18 38.82 -25.53
C VAL A 131 14.12 39.91 -24.47
N GLU A 132 14.72 41.04 -24.81
CA GLU A 132 14.74 42.27 -24.05
C GLU A 132 13.36 42.95 -24.01
N ASN A 133 13.25 43.84 -23.03
CA ASN A 133 12.16 44.77 -22.75
C ASN A 133 11.63 45.52 -23.98
N ASP A 134 10.37 45.94 -23.92
CA ASP A 134 10.12 47.39 -23.94
C ASP A 134 8.75 47.74 -23.33
N SER A 135 8.84 48.64 -22.36
CA SER A 135 7.77 49.50 -21.86
C SER A 135 7.26 50.45 -22.94
N ASN A 136 5.95 50.67 -23.02
CA ASN A 136 5.46 52.04 -23.12
C ASN A 136 3.98 52.20 -22.71
N SER A 137 3.79 53.35 -22.09
CA SER A 137 2.58 54.10 -21.74
C SER A 137 1.59 54.23 -22.93
N ASP A 138 0.33 54.66 -22.81
CA ASP A 138 -0.16 55.84 -22.12
C ASP A 138 -1.71 55.92 -22.17
N SER A 139 -2.25 56.79 -21.31
CA SER A 139 -3.50 57.57 -21.47
C SER A 139 -4.90 56.97 -21.20
N ASN A 140 -5.39 57.30 -20.00
CA ASN A 140 -6.60 58.11 -19.72
C ASN A 140 -7.82 58.00 -20.66
N PHE A 141 -8.94 57.51 -20.11
CA PHE A 141 -10.25 58.11 -20.36
C PHE A 141 -11.10 58.09 -19.08
N GLY A 142 -11.37 59.30 -18.57
CA GLY A 142 -12.18 59.52 -17.37
C GLY A 142 -13.67 59.38 -17.64
N GLY A 143 -14.38 58.88 -16.63
CA GLY A 143 -15.85 58.81 -16.60
C GLY A 143 -16.32 58.77 -15.16
N LYS A 144 -16.56 59.94 -14.59
CA LYS A 144 -17.10 60.19 -13.25
C LYS A 144 -18.62 60.07 -13.31
N VAL A 145 -19.24 59.22 -12.49
CA VAL A 145 -20.68 59.26 -12.18
C VAL A 145 -20.90 58.75 -10.77
N ASP A 146 -21.82 59.43 -10.08
CA ASP A 146 -21.80 59.66 -8.65
C ASP A 146 -22.42 58.56 -7.78
N HIS A 147 -21.92 58.49 -6.54
CA HIS A 147 -22.49 57.72 -5.44
C HIS A 147 -23.83 58.31 -4.97
N HIS A 148 -24.84 57.45 -4.84
CA HIS A 148 -25.98 57.68 -3.96
C HIS A 148 -26.27 56.39 -3.19
N CYS A 149 -25.70 56.26 -1.99
CA CYS A 149 -26.01 55.19 -1.06
C CYS A 149 -26.67 55.83 0.17
N LYS A 150 -27.98 55.63 0.32
CA LYS A 150 -28.70 55.98 1.55
C LYS A 150 -28.35 54.93 2.61
N GLY A 151 -27.80 55.41 3.72
CA GLY A 151 -27.57 54.59 4.90
C GLY A 151 -28.87 54.33 5.63
N ASP A 152 -29.04 53.09 6.06
CA ASP A 152 -29.81 52.75 7.23
C ASP A 152 -28.83 52.30 8.31
N SER A 153 -28.76 53.11 9.35
CA SER A 153 -28.07 52.85 10.60
C SER A 153 -28.74 51.69 11.33
N VAL A 154 -28.02 50.58 11.49
CA VAL A 154 -28.35 49.55 12.49
C VAL A 154 -27.16 49.41 13.43
N ASP A 155 -27.49 49.65 14.69
CA ASP A 155 -26.70 49.66 15.91
C ASP A 155 -25.50 48.69 15.93
N SER A 156 -24.31 49.28 15.94
CA SER A 156 -23.03 48.62 16.17
C SER A 156 -22.83 48.39 17.67
N SER A 157 -23.52 47.42 18.25
CA SER A 157 -23.21 46.96 19.61
C SER A 157 -23.78 45.57 19.92
N GLN A 158 -23.33 44.54 19.18
CA GLN A 158 -23.47 43.15 19.65
C GLN A 158 -22.45 42.20 18.99
N ASN A 159 -21.52 41.73 19.83
CA ASN A 159 -20.73 40.49 19.77
C ASN A 159 -19.82 40.23 18.56
N SER A 160 -18.63 40.82 18.62
CA SER A 160 -17.44 40.38 17.88
C SER A 160 -16.75 39.15 18.51
N ALA A 161 -17.51 38.15 18.99
CA ALA A 161 -16.97 37.00 19.74
C ALA A 161 -17.50 35.62 19.30
N ASP A 162 -18.25 35.53 18.20
CA ASP A 162 -18.63 34.24 17.59
C ASP A 162 -17.69 33.90 16.41
N LEU A 163 -16.39 33.83 16.66
CA LEU A 163 -15.46 33.17 15.74
C LEU A 163 -15.61 31.65 15.94
N LEU A 164 -16.54 31.08 15.18
CA LEU A 164 -16.68 29.68 14.80
C LEU A 164 -15.96 28.67 15.72
N CYS A 165 -16.68 28.10 16.68
CA CYS A 165 -16.31 26.77 17.15
C CYS A 165 -16.51 25.79 15.99
N GLU A 166 -15.48 25.64 15.15
CA GLU A 166 -15.43 24.56 14.16
C GLU A 166 -15.71 23.24 14.87
N GLU A 167 -16.60 22.42 14.31
CA GLU A 167 -16.82 21.08 14.83
C GLU A 167 -15.46 20.36 14.89
N PRO A 168 -15.12 19.72 16.02
CA PRO A 168 -13.82 19.07 16.15
C PRO A 168 -13.66 18.02 15.06
N VAL A 169 -12.49 18.01 14.39
CA VAL A 169 -12.14 16.95 13.45
C VAL A 169 -11.94 15.65 14.22
N ILE A 170 -12.94 14.78 14.21
CA ILE A 170 -12.88 13.47 14.87
C ILE A 170 -12.35 12.44 13.87
N SER A 171 -11.13 11.96 14.09
CA SER A 171 -10.55 10.84 13.34
C SER A 171 -10.84 9.51 14.03
N LYS A 172 -11.26 8.50 13.26
CA LYS A 172 -11.29 7.09 13.70
C LYS A 172 -9.94 6.40 13.47
N ALA A 173 -9.05 7.00 12.67
CA ALA A 173 -7.75 6.45 12.36
C ALA A 173 -6.78 6.68 13.54
N VAL A 174 -6.46 5.62 14.26
CA VAL A 174 -5.52 5.64 15.38
C VAL A 174 -4.44 4.60 15.15
N VAL A 175 -3.17 5.02 15.16
CA VAL A 175 -2.03 4.10 15.05
C VAL A 175 -2.13 3.05 16.16
N THR A 176 -1.75 1.81 15.86
CA THR A 176 -1.93 0.58 16.68
C THR A 176 -3.34 0.00 16.74
N ARG A 177 -4.36 0.70 16.21
CA ARG A 177 -5.74 0.19 16.12
C ARG A 177 -6.07 -0.31 14.71
N PRO A 178 -7.13 -1.11 14.54
CA PRO A 178 -7.63 -1.45 13.22
C PRO A 178 -7.89 -0.17 12.40
N ALA A 179 -7.45 -0.17 11.14
CA ALA A 179 -7.71 0.95 10.25
C ALA A 179 -9.23 1.11 10.02
N PRO A 180 -9.76 2.34 9.91
CA PRO A 180 -11.17 2.55 9.60
C PRO A 180 -11.55 1.82 8.31
N HIS A 181 -12.64 1.06 8.37
CA HIS A 181 -13.07 0.25 7.25
C HIS A 181 -13.64 1.11 6.13
N TRP A 182 -13.31 0.79 4.88
CA TRP A 182 -13.92 1.40 3.71
C TRP A 182 -14.30 0.34 2.67
N LYS A 183 -15.38 0.65 1.95
CA LYS A 183 -15.84 -0.07 0.76
C LYS A 183 -16.46 0.93 -0.19
N ALA A 184 -15.85 1.13 -1.36
CA ALA A 184 -16.29 2.16 -2.29
C ALA A 184 -15.98 1.80 -3.74
N THR A 185 -16.57 2.57 -4.64
CA THR A 185 -16.31 2.48 -6.07
C THR A 185 -14.92 3.02 -6.37
N ALA A 186 -14.18 2.34 -7.24
CA ALA A 186 -12.85 2.75 -7.68
C ALA A 186 -12.69 2.57 -9.19
N ILE A 187 -11.69 3.26 -9.75
CA ILE A 187 -11.18 2.99 -11.09
C ILE A 187 -9.92 2.16 -10.97
N VAL A 188 -9.92 0.99 -11.62
CA VAL A 188 -8.78 0.06 -11.67
C VAL A 188 -8.51 -0.31 -13.12
N ASN A 189 -7.31 -0.01 -13.59
CA ASN A 189 -6.90 -0.22 -15.00
C ASN A 189 -7.91 0.36 -16.00
N GLY A 190 -8.48 1.54 -15.71
CA GLY A 190 -9.46 2.21 -16.57
C GLY A 190 -10.89 1.69 -16.47
N HIS A 191 -11.18 0.74 -15.57
CA HIS A 191 -12.51 0.17 -15.38
C HIS A 191 -13.08 0.50 -14.00
N VAL A 192 -14.40 0.71 -13.94
CA VAL A 192 -15.14 0.90 -12.70
C VAL A 192 -15.25 -0.44 -11.96
N THR A 193 -14.89 -0.46 -10.69
CA THR A 193 -15.01 -1.64 -9.81
C THR A 193 -15.38 -1.21 -8.39
N LYS A 194 -15.73 -2.17 -7.52
CA LYS A 194 -15.90 -1.94 -6.09
C LYS A 194 -14.73 -2.55 -5.33
N LEU A 195 -14.07 -1.74 -4.51
CA LEU A 195 -13.00 -2.19 -3.62
C LEU A 195 -13.48 -2.19 -2.17
N ASP A 196 -12.87 -3.06 -1.38
CA ASP A 196 -13.15 -3.26 0.03
C ASP A 196 -11.81 -3.49 0.74
N LEU A 197 -11.57 -2.79 1.85
CA LEU A 197 -10.33 -2.92 2.61
C LEU A 197 -10.07 -4.37 3.02
N ASN A 198 -11.11 -5.14 3.33
CA ASN A 198 -10.97 -6.56 3.69
C ASN A 198 -10.39 -7.41 2.56
N GLY A 199 -10.55 -7.00 1.30
CA GLY A 199 -9.96 -7.68 0.14
C GLY A 199 -8.42 -7.65 0.12
N TYR A 200 -7.81 -6.86 0.99
CA TYR A 200 -6.36 -6.73 1.09
C TYR A 200 -5.74 -7.47 2.28
N LYS A 201 -6.53 -8.20 3.09
CA LYS A 201 -6.01 -9.00 4.21
C LYS A 201 -4.84 -9.90 3.78
N GLY A 202 -3.81 -9.99 4.61
CA GLY A 202 -2.58 -10.72 4.32
C GLY A 202 -1.52 -9.94 3.52
N ARG A 203 -1.84 -8.71 3.09
CA ARG A 203 -0.91 -7.78 2.42
C ARG A 203 -0.88 -6.45 3.18
N TYR A 204 0.22 -5.72 3.04
CA TYR A 204 0.24 -4.32 3.45
C TYR A 204 -0.58 -3.49 2.46
N VAL A 205 -1.23 -2.44 2.95
CA VAL A 205 -1.96 -1.46 2.14
C VAL A 205 -1.47 -0.08 2.51
N ILE A 206 -1.17 0.73 1.52
CA ILE A 206 -0.97 2.16 1.71
C ILE A 206 -2.17 2.87 1.10
N LEU A 207 -3.03 3.43 1.96
CA LEU A 207 -4.13 4.29 1.54
C LEU A 207 -3.61 5.72 1.45
N VAL A 208 -3.77 6.35 0.29
CA VAL A 208 -3.17 7.63 -0.07
C VAL A 208 -4.29 8.60 -0.43
N PHE A 209 -4.55 9.60 0.39
CA PHE A 209 -5.48 10.68 0.02
C PHE A 209 -4.77 11.78 -0.75
N TYR A 210 -5.45 12.36 -1.72
CA TYR A 210 -5.01 13.54 -2.45
C TYR A 210 -6.18 14.53 -2.57
N CYS A 211 -5.86 15.79 -2.88
CA CYS A 211 -6.85 16.86 -2.85
C CYS A 211 -7.93 16.66 -3.92
N ASN A 212 -7.57 16.88 -5.19
CA ASN A 212 -8.51 16.81 -6.32
C ASN A 212 -7.83 16.23 -7.56
N ASP A 213 -8.62 15.57 -8.41
CA ASP A 213 -8.29 15.26 -9.80
C ASP A 213 -7.94 16.55 -10.59
N PHE A 214 -7.27 16.41 -11.73
CA PHE A 214 -6.90 17.52 -12.63
C PHE A 214 -6.08 18.64 -11.96
N SER A 215 -5.27 18.31 -10.95
CA SER A 215 -4.38 19.25 -10.28
C SER A 215 -2.91 18.81 -10.35
N LYS A 216 -1.99 19.77 -10.53
CA LYS A 216 -0.57 19.51 -10.84
C LYS A 216 0.12 18.61 -9.80
N VAL A 217 0.05 18.98 -8.51
CA VAL A 217 0.73 18.23 -7.45
C VAL A 217 0.12 16.84 -7.28
N CYS A 218 -1.21 16.70 -7.32
CA CYS A 218 -1.86 15.39 -7.24
C CYS A 218 -1.48 14.48 -8.40
N SER A 219 -1.48 14.98 -9.65
CA SER A 219 -1.03 14.22 -10.81
C SER A 219 0.42 13.74 -10.65
N SER A 220 1.31 14.59 -10.11
CA SER A 220 2.71 14.21 -9.86
C SER A 220 2.85 13.09 -8.82
N GLU A 221 2.06 13.11 -7.74
CA GLU A 221 2.11 12.07 -6.70
C GLU A 221 1.56 10.73 -7.20
N ILE A 222 0.40 10.76 -7.87
CA ILE A 222 -0.24 9.55 -8.41
C ILE A 222 0.64 8.89 -9.45
N THR A 223 1.27 9.68 -10.34
CA THR A 223 2.19 9.13 -11.35
C THR A 223 3.47 8.60 -10.73
N ALA A 224 4.09 9.29 -9.77
CA ALA A 224 5.28 8.83 -9.07
C ALA A 224 5.05 7.49 -8.35
N LEU A 225 3.94 7.36 -7.62
CA LEU A 225 3.58 6.11 -6.93
C LEU A 225 3.22 4.99 -7.92
N SER A 226 2.50 5.33 -9.00
CA SER A 226 2.14 4.37 -10.05
C SER A 226 3.37 3.81 -10.78
N ASP A 227 4.34 4.66 -11.11
CA ASP A 227 5.55 4.27 -11.84
C ASP A 227 6.41 3.33 -10.97
N ARG A 228 6.49 3.62 -9.67
CA ARG A 228 7.24 2.85 -8.68
C ARG A 228 6.44 1.74 -7.98
N LEU A 229 5.19 1.49 -8.39
CA LEU A 229 4.33 0.46 -7.77
C LEU A 229 4.97 -0.94 -7.73
N GLY A 230 5.87 -1.24 -8.67
CA GLY A 230 6.62 -2.50 -8.70
C GLY A 230 7.49 -2.73 -7.45
N GLU A 231 8.02 -1.67 -6.86
CA GLU A 231 8.82 -1.72 -5.62
C GLU A 231 7.93 -2.15 -4.44
N PHE A 232 6.78 -1.50 -4.27
CA PHE A 232 5.78 -1.84 -3.24
C PHE A 232 5.23 -3.26 -3.39
N ARG A 233 4.87 -3.67 -4.62
CA ARG A 233 4.35 -5.02 -4.87
C ARG A 233 5.39 -6.11 -4.61
N SER A 234 6.68 -5.81 -4.80
CA SER A 234 7.76 -6.74 -4.45
C SER A 234 7.85 -7.01 -2.94
N LEU A 235 7.32 -6.09 -2.12
CA LEU A 235 7.17 -6.17 -0.68
C LEU A 235 5.77 -6.65 -0.25
N LYS A 236 4.98 -7.26 -1.16
CA LYS A 236 3.60 -7.68 -0.89
C LYS A 236 2.72 -6.54 -0.36
N THR A 237 2.90 -5.34 -0.94
CA THR A 237 2.17 -4.13 -0.57
C THR A 237 1.41 -3.61 -1.77
N GLU A 238 0.15 -3.22 -1.57
CA GLU A 238 -0.65 -2.50 -2.56
C GLU A 238 -0.82 -1.04 -2.13
N ILE A 239 -0.98 -0.16 -3.12
CA ILE A 239 -1.30 1.24 -2.91
C ILE A 239 -2.71 1.47 -3.45
N VAL A 240 -3.54 2.18 -2.70
CA VAL A 240 -4.86 2.66 -3.13
C VAL A 240 -4.90 4.16 -2.92
N ALA A 241 -5.15 4.92 -3.98
CA ALA A 241 -5.33 6.35 -3.89
C ALA A 241 -6.81 6.69 -3.70
N CYS A 242 -7.13 7.78 -3.01
CA CYS A 242 -8.49 8.21 -2.74
C CYS A 242 -8.61 9.74 -2.78
N SER A 243 -9.68 10.26 -3.37
CA SER A 243 -10.10 11.66 -3.21
C SER A 243 -11.62 11.74 -3.09
N THR A 244 -12.11 12.95 -2.83
CA THR A 244 -13.55 13.25 -2.77
C THR A 244 -14.20 13.35 -4.15
N ASP A 245 -13.42 13.21 -5.23
CA ASP A 245 -13.95 13.21 -6.58
C ASP A 245 -14.84 12.00 -6.85
N SER A 246 -15.74 12.15 -7.82
CA SER A 246 -16.57 11.03 -8.27
C SER A 246 -15.75 10.04 -9.13
N HIS A 247 -16.17 8.77 -9.14
CA HIS A 247 -15.60 7.77 -10.04
C HIS A 247 -15.70 8.15 -11.54
N LEU A 248 -16.64 9.03 -11.92
CA LEU A 248 -16.75 9.55 -13.28
C LEU A 248 -15.62 10.53 -13.60
N ALA A 249 -15.27 11.41 -12.66
CA ALA A 249 -14.13 12.31 -12.79
C ALA A 249 -12.83 11.51 -12.92
N HIS A 250 -12.64 10.52 -12.04
CA HIS A 250 -11.51 9.59 -12.14
C HIS A 250 -11.42 8.93 -13.51
N LEU A 251 -12.55 8.45 -14.05
CA LEU A 251 -12.58 7.75 -15.35
C LEU A 251 -12.10 8.63 -16.51
N VAL A 252 -12.40 9.93 -16.46
CA VAL A 252 -11.89 10.90 -17.44
C VAL A 252 -10.41 11.17 -17.17
N TRP A 253 -10.04 11.44 -15.92
CA TRP A 253 -8.67 11.79 -15.54
C TRP A 253 -7.65 10.68 -15.85
N VAL A 254 -8.03 9.41 -15.68
CA VAL A 254 -7.17 8.28 -16.06
C VAL A 254 -7.00 8.15 -17.58
N LYS A 255 -7.93 8.66 -18.39
CA LYS A 255 -7.81 8.65 -19.86
C LYS A 255 -7.04 9.85 -20.37
N THR A 256 -7.00 10.94 -19.62
CA THR A 256 -6.27 12.16 -19.96
C THR A 256 -4.75 11.90 -19.96
N PRO A 257 -4.01 12.31 -21.00
CA PRO A 257 -2.55 12.23 -21.05
C PRO A 257 -1.87 13.04 -19.93
N ARG A 258 -0.68 12.62 -19.49
CA ARG A 258 0.08 13.32 -18.44
C ARG A 258 0.44 14.76 -18.81
N GLY A 259 0.75 15.01 -20.08
CA GLY A 259 1.06 16.35 -20.59
C GLY A 259 -0.11 17.34 -20.55
N GLU A 260 -1.33 16.84 -20.37
CA GLU A 260 -2.57 17.63 -20.30
C GLU A 260 -3.14 17.67 -18.87
N GLY A 261 -2.33 17.34 -17.86
CA GLY A 261 -2.74 17.32 -16.45
C GLY A 261 -3.41 16.02 -15.99
N GLY A 262 -3.52 15.03 -16.88
CA GLY A 262 -4.00 13.69 -16.56
C GLY A 262 -2.96 12.78 -15.89
N VAL A 263 -3.33 11.50 -15.72
CA VAL A 263 -2.46 10.48 -15.11
C VAL A 263 -2.17 9.29 -16.02
N ALA A 264 -2.76 9.24 -17.22
CA ALA A 264 -2.52 8.25 -18.27
C ALA A 264 -2.55 6.79 -17.76
N ASN A 265 -3.71 6.38 -17.24
CA ASN A 265 -4.04 5.04 -16.75
C ASN A 265 -3.04 4.51 -15.70
N PRO A 266 -3.03 5.10 -14.49
CA PRO A 266 -2.12 4.69 -13.43
C PRO A 266 -2.38 3.24 -12.99
N LYS A 267 -1.33 2.57 -12.53
CA LYS A 267 -1.38 1.17 -12.08
C LYS A 267 -2.00 1.02 -10.67
N ILE A 268 -2.16 2.14 -9.97
CA ILE A 268 -2.79 2.20 -8.65
C ILE A 268 -4.30 2.47 -8.80
N PRO A 269 -5.16 1.77 -8.04
CA PRO A 269 -6.58 2.10 -7.97
C PRO A 269 -6.84 3.52 -7.49
N LEU A 270 -7.86 4.17 -8.06
CA LEU A 270 -8.40 5.46 -7.61
C LEU A 270 -9.79 5.25 -7.01
N LEU A 271 -9.88 5.32 -5.68
CA LEU A 271 -11.09 5.13 -4.87
C LEU A 271 -11.85 6.46 -4.78
N ALA A 272 -13.12 6.45 -5.15
CA ALA A 272 -13.98 7.63 -5.11
C ALA A 272 -14.71 7.76 -3.76
N ASP A 273 -14.57 8.90 -3.10
CA ASP A 273 -15.24 9.24 -1.83
C ASP A 273 -16.15 10.48 -1.95
N PRO A 274 -17.15 10.50 -2.87
CA PRO A 274 -17.99 11.68 -3.11
C PRO A 274 -18.93 12.04 -1.96
N ASN A 275 -19.09 11.16 -0.96
CA ASN A 275 -19.84 11.45 0.27
C ASN A 275 -18.93 11.86 1.43
N HIS A 276 -17.62 11.92 1.20
CA HIS A 276 -16.57 12.33 2.14
C HIS A 276 -16.45 11.43 3.36
N SER A 277 -17.13 10.27 3.36
CA SER A 277 -17.22 9.40 4.53
C SER A 277 -15.87 8.78 4.87
N ILE A 278 -15.09 8.41 3.85
CA ILE A 278 -13.78 7.80 4.03
C ILE A 278 -12.78 8.86 4.53
N ALA A 279 -12.74 10.03 3.89
CA ALA A 279 -11.87 11.13 4.29
C ALA A 279 -12.19 11.63 5.72
N LYS A 280 -13.47 11.67 6.11
CA LYS A 280 -13.89 11.99 7.48
C LYS A 280 -13.49 10.91 8.48
N ASP A 281 -13.70 9.63 8.16
CA ASP A 281 -13.32 8.52 9.05
C ASP A 281 -11.81 8.48 9.31
N TYR A 282 -11.02 8.86 8.31
CA TYR A 282 -9.57 8.99 8.44
C TYR A 282 -9.11 10.35 9.01
N GLY A 283 -10.03 11.30 9.23
CA GLY A 283 -9.76 12.60 9.85
C GLY A 283 -8.96 13.57 8.96
N VAL A 284 -9.08 13.43 7.65
CA VAL A 284 -8.30 14.21 6.66
C VAL A 284 -9.19 15.06 5.74
N TYR A 285 -10.50 15.04 5.94
CA TYR A 285 -11.42 15.88 5.20
C TYR A 285 -11.36 17.34 5.69
N LEU A 286 -11.14 18.27 4.76
CA LEU A 286 -11.16 19.70 5.03
C LEU A 286 -12.50 20.27 4.58
N SER A 287 -13.43 20.42 5.55
CA SER A 287 -14.81 20.83 5.29
C SER A 287 -14.93 22.16 4.54
N GLU A 288 -14.05 23.12 4.84
CA GLU A 288 -14.05 24.45 4.19
C GLU A 288 -13.71 24.40 2.70
N LYS A 289 -12.87 23.45 2.29
CA LYS A 289 -12.40 23.32 0.90
C LYS A 289 -13.09 22.19 0.13
N GLY A 290 -13.85 21.34 0.81
CA GLY A 290 -14.59 20.24 0.19
C GLY A 290 -13.72 19.07 -0.30
N HIS A 291 -12.47 18.98 0.14
CA HIS A 291 -11.53 17.94 -0.30
C HIS A 291 -10.67 17.38 0.83
N ALA A 292 -9.97 16.27 0.59
CA ALA A 292 -9.05 15.70 1.55
C ALA A 292 -7.68 16.41 1.56
N LEU A 293 -7.01 16.44 2.71
CA LEU A 293 -5.60 16.79 2.83
C LEU A 293 -4.71 15.67 2.27
N ARG A 294 -3.49 16.03 1.87
CA ARG A 294 -2.50 15.08 1.37
C ARG A 294 -2.04 14.20 2.51
N SER A 295 -2.49 12.96 2.53
CA SER A 295 -2.19 12.07 3.66
C SER A 295 -1.98 10.65 3.20
N HIS A 296 -1.22 9.88 3.96
CA HIS A 296 -1.09 8.46 3.70
C HIS A 296 -1.16 7.66 4.99
N PHE A 297 -1.68 6.44 4.89
CA PHE A 297 -1.92 5.54 5.99
C PHE A 297 -1.31 4.18 5.64
N VAL A 298 -0.34 3.73 6.43
CA VAL A 298 0.31 2.42 6.26
C VAL A 298 -0.43 1.41 7.12
N ILE A 299 -1.12 0.47 6.48
CA ILE A 299 -1.96 -0.55 7.10
C ILE A 299 -1.27 -1.90 6.90
N ASP A 300 -1.06 -2.65 7.98
CA ASP A 300 -0.36 -3.92 7.93
C ASP A 300 -1.23 -5.09 7.43
N ARG A 301 -0.61 -6.28 7.34
CA ARG A 301 -1.24 -7.53 6.87
C ARG A 301 -2.45 -7.97 7.71
N ARG A 302 -2.57 -7.47 8.95
CA ARG A 302 -3.65 -7.76 9.90
C ARG A 302 -4.74 -6.69 9.85
N GLY A 303 -4.56 -5.63 9.07
CA GLY A 303 -5.48 -4.49 9.00
C GLY A 303 -5.26 -3.46 10.11
N ILE A 304 -4.11 -3.48 10.79
CA ILE A 304 -3.76 -2.50 11.84
C ILE A 304 -3.06 -1.31 11.21
N LEU A 305 -3.47 -0.10 11.59
CA LEU A 305 -2.81 1.13 11.17
C LEU A 305 -1.46 1.29 11.90
N ARG A 306 -0.36 1.39 11.14
CA ARG A 306 1.01 1.45 11.67
C ARG A 306 1.64 2.82 11.60
N HIS A 307 1.26 3.61 10.60
CA HIS A 307 1.77 4.96 10.39
C HIS A 307 0.74 5.80 9.65
N MET A 308 0.71 7.08 9.97
CA MET A 308 -0.01 8.08 9.22
C MET A 308 0.81 9.36 9.14
N ALA A 309 0.76 10.04 8.00
CA ALA A 309 1.27 11.40 7.86
C ALA A 309 0.29 12.25 7.06
N VAL A 310 0.22 13.52 7.40
CA VAL A 310 -0.64 14.52 6.77
C VAL A 310 0.22 15.74 6.42
N ASN A 311 0.20 16.11 5.16
CA ASN A 311 0.86 17.29 4.63
C ASN A 311 -0.21 18.35 4.29
N ASP A 312 0.17 19.61 4.40
CA ASP A 312 -0.60 20.68 3.77
C ASP A 312 -0.66 20.48 2.23
N SER A 313 -1.69 21.05 1.62
CA SER A 313 -2.12 20.80 0.24
C SER A 313 -1.08 21.18 -0.83
N LEU A 314 -0.08 21.99 -0.51
CA LEU A 314 0.95 22.43 -1.46
C LEU A 314 2.24 21.61 -1.42
N VAL A 315 2.43 20.75 -0.41
CA VAL A 315 3.66 19.96 -0.24
C VAL A 315 3.39 18.49 -0.54
N GLY A 316 3.98 18.00 -1.64
CA GLY A 316 3.89 16.58 -2.03
C GLY A 316 4.60 15.64 -1.04
N ARG A 317 4.23 14.37 -1.09
CA ARG A 317 4.86 13.30 -0.28
C ARG A 317 6.13 12.77 -0.92
N GLY A 318 7.04 12.25 -0.08
CA GLY A 318 8.23 11.54 -0.53
C GLY A 318 7.99 10.04 -0.71
N THR A 319 8.17 9.53 -1.94
CA THR A 319 8.04 8.08 -2.22
C THR A 319 9.12 7.26 -1.53
N ASP A 320 10.34 7.79 -1.41
CA ASP A 320 11.45 7.08 -0.77
C ASP A 320 11.25 6.93 0.73
N GLU A 321 10.73 7.95 1.40
CA GLU A 321 10.38 7.86 2.82
C GLU A 321 9.27 6.84 3.07
N LEU A 322 8.25 6.84 2.20
CA LEU A 322 7.18 5.86 2.27
C LEU A 322 7.69 4.42 2.11
N LEU A 323 8.65 4.20 1.20
CA LEU A 323 9.32 2.90 1.05
C LEU A 323 10.16 2.57 2.29
N ARG A 324 10.96 3.51 2.81
CA ARG A 324 11.79 3.32 4.00
C ARG A 324 10.94 2.89 5.21
N LEU A 325 9.83 3.58 5.46
CA LEU A 325 8.87 3.22 6.51
C LEU A 325 8.26 1.83 6.30
N LEU A 326 7.89 1.50 5.05
CA LEU A 326 7.38 0.17 4.73
C LEU A 326 8.42 -0.93 5.02
N TYR A 327 9.68 -0.71 4.64
CA TYR A 327 10.78 -1.62 4.98
C TYR A 327 10.94 -1.75 6.50
N ALA A 328 10.91 -0.63 7.22
CA ALA A 328 11.07 -0.61 8.68
C ALA A 328 9.97 -1.44 9.37
N PHE A 329 8.69 -1.22 9.05
CA PHE A 329 7.59 -1.98 9.64
C PHE A 329 7.65 -3.47 9.29
N GLN A 330 8.00 -3.82 8.06
CA GLN A 330 8.13 -5.23 7.69
C GLN A 330 9.34 -5.90 8.34
N CYS A 331 10.43 -5.17 8.58
CA CYS A 331 11.57 -5.65 9.33
C CYS A 331 11.18 -5.99 10.76
N VAL A 332 10.55 -5.04 11.47
CA VAL A 332 10.05 -5.25 12.85
C VAL A 332 9.04 -6.40 12.90
N ASP A 333 8.12 -6.50 11.95
CA ASP A 333 7.16 -7.62 11.90
C ASP A 333 7.83 -8.99 11.71
N ASP A 334 8.96 -9.05 11.00
CA ASP A 334 9.66 -10.30 10.67
C ASP A 334 10.74 -10.67 11.73
N THR A 335 11.31 -9.70 12.46
CA THR A 335 12.40 -9.91 13.45
C THR A 335 12.01 -9.66 14.91
N ASP A 336 10.97 -8.88 15.17
CA ASP A 336 10.58 -8.38 16.50
C ASP A 336 11.65 -7.49 17.17
N GLU A 337 12.61 -6.97 16.40
CA GLU A 337 13.67 -6.07 16.88
C GLU A 337 13.29 -4.59 16.66
N PRO A 338 13.46 -3.70 17.66
CA PRO A 338 13.19 -2.28 17.49
C PRO A 338 14.22 -1.61 16.56
N LEU A 339 13.80 -0.59 15.82
CA LEU A 339 14.64 0.20 14.92
C LEU A 339 14.82 1.62 15.45
N VAL A 340 16.02 2.17 15.30
CA VAL A 340 16.41 3.52 15.76
C VAL A 340 15.95 4.62 14.80
N ALA A 341 16.11 5.88 15.23
CA ALA A 341 15.92 7.04 14.38
C ALA A 341 16.83 6.97 13.14
N ASP A 342 16.37 7.56 12.02
CA ASP A 342 17.10 7.58 10.74
C ASP A 342 17.51 6.21 10.19
N TRP A 343 16.87 5.13 10.68
CA TRP A 343 17.10 3.79 10.17
C TRP A 343 16.79 3.73 8.68
N THR A 344 17.75 3.21 7.91
CA THR A 344 17.55 2.83 6.52
C THR A 344 17.88 1.34 6.39
N PRO A 345 17.40 0.67 5.33
CA PRO A 345 17.82 -0.70 5.04
C PRO A 345 19.35 -0.90 4.99
N ASN A 346 20.13 0.18 4.78
CA ASN A 346 21.59 0.15 4.68
C ASN A 346 22.31 0.42 6.02
N THR A 347 21.68 1.06 7.02
CA THR A 347 22.35 1.52 8.26
C THR A 347 22.72 0.40 9.25
N MET A 348 22.54 -0.87 8.90
CA MET A 348 23.05 -1.99 9.71
C MET A 348 24.56 -2.23 9.53
N GLU A 349 25.31 -1.28 8.98
CA GLU A 349 26.78 -1.31 8.90
C GLU A 349 27.46 -0.80 10.19
N ASP A 350 26.83 0.08 10.99
CA ASP A 350 27.56 0.87 12.00
C ASP A 350 27.16 0.68 13.47
N GLU A 351 26.15 -0.13 13.79
CA GLU A 351 25.78 -0.38 15.19
C GLU A 351 26.64 -1.52 15.78
N GLU A 352 27.80 -1.17 16.35
CA GLU A 352 28.38 -1.96 17.44
C GLU A 352 27.28 -2.15 18.50
N MET A 353 26.77 -3.38 18.65
CA MET A 353 25.90 -3.73 19.77
C MET A 353 26.49 -3.17 21.06
N PRO A 354 25.72 -2.44 21.90
CA PRO A 354 26.24 -1.94 23.16
C PRO A 354 26.80 -3.13 23.94
N LYS A 355 28.13 -3.11 24.14
CA LYS A 355 28.83 -4.10 24.95
C LYS A 355 28.11 -4.14 26.29
N LYS A 356 27.64 -5.34 26.68
CA LYS A 356 27.04 -5.57 28.00
C LYS A 356 27.89 -4.86 29.04
N VAL A 357 27.32 -3.84 29.67
CA VAL A 357 27.95 -3.16 30.79
C VAL A 357 28.09 -4.21 31.92
N PRO A 358 29.26 -4.33 32.58
CA PRO A 358 29.57 -5.39 33.52
C PRO A 358 28.61 -5.50 34.71
#